data_AF-A0AAW0ASQ5-F1
#
_entry.id   AF-A0AAW0ASQ5-F1
#
_cell.length_a   1.000
_cell.length_b   1.000
_cell.length_c   1.000
_cell.angle_alpha   90.00
_cell.angle_beta   90.00
_cell.angle_gamma   90.00
#
_symmetry.space_group_name_H-M   'P 1'
#
loop_
_entity.id
_entity.type
_entity.pdbx_description
1 polymer ?
#
loop_
_entity_poly.entity_id
_entity_poly.type
_entity_poly.pdbx_seq_one_letter_code
_entity_poly.pdbx_strand_id
1 'polypeptide(L)'
;TLPPLPSPVCKPEVTTALTQKASHNRRKYQPTCVCPVPKCGSTFTRSHNLKGHLRSHMNERPFLCRWPGCGKGFARQHDCTRHEQLHA
;
A
#
# COMPACT_ATOMS: atom_id res chain seq x y z
N THR A 1 13.30 -13.84 12.44
CA THR A 1 12.02 -13.22 12.83
C THR A 1 11.84 -11.98 11.99
N LEU A 2 10.85 -11.94 11.09
CA LEU A 2 10.57 -10.75 10.27
C LEU A 2 10.22 -9.59 11.22
N PRO A 3 10.79 -8.38 11.02
CA PRO A 3 10.42 -7.23 11.84
C PRO A 3 8.92 -6.97 11.67
N PRO A 4 8.18 -6.68 12.75
CA PRO A 4 6.77 -6.38 12.64
C PRO A 4 6.56 -5.18 11.71
N LEU A 5 5.68 -5.33 10.72
CA LEU A 5 5.29 -4.24 9.82
C LEU A 5 4.92 -3.01 10.67
N PRO A 6 5.42 -1.80 10.33
CA PRO A 6 5.04 -0.60 11.06
C PRO A 6 3.52 -0.46 10.99
N SER A 7 2.88 -0.31 12.15
CA SER A 7 1.45 -0.02 12.21
C SER A 7 1.20 1.30 11.46
N PRO A 8 0.36 1.31 10.41
CA PRO A 8 0.10 2.53 9.66
C PRO A 8 -0.57 3.55 10.57
N VAL A 9 0.09 4.68 10.83
CA VAL A 9 -0.50 5.80 11.57
C VAL A 9 -1.34 6.61 10.57
N CYS A 10 -2.65 6.49 10.66
CA CYS A 10 -3.59 7.27 9.86
C CYS A 10 -4.21 8.35 10.75
N LYS A 11 -3.97 9.62 10.41
CA LYS A 11 -4.59 10.75 11.09
C LYS A 11 -5.85 11.17 10.34
N PRO A 12 -6.96 11.44 11.03
CA PRO A 12 -8.11 12.06 10.39
C PRO A 12 -7.88 13.58 10.29
N GLU A 13 -7.64 14.09 9.08
CA GLU A 13 -7.70 15.54 8.84
C GLU A 13 -9.11 15.92 8.37
N VAL A 14 -9.77 16.78 9.15
CA VAL A 14 -11.05 17.40 8.79
C VAL A 14 -10.73 18.68 8.01
N THR A 15 -10.63 18.59 6.68
CA THR A 15 -10.48 19.79 5.83
C THR A 15 -11.87 20.32 5.46
N THR A 16 -12.31 21.36 6.17
CA THR A 16 -13.49 22.18 5.82
C THR A 16 -13.15 23.09 4.64
N ALA A 17 -13.56 22.75 3.42
CA ALA A 17 -13.76 23.71 2.32
C ALA A 17 -14.61 23.11 1.19
N LEU A 18 -15.42 23.95 0.55
CA LEU A 18 -16.65 23.65 -0.18
C LEU A 18 -16.48 23.16 -1.64
N THR A 19 -17.57 22.53 -2.12
CA THR A 19 -18.21 22.62 -3.47
C THR A 19 -17.93 21.59 -4.60
N GLN A 20 -19.06 20.99 -5.04
CA GLN A 20 -19.50 20.52 -6.37
C GLN A 20 -19.30 19.05 -6.84
N LYS A 21 -20.44 18.34 -6.75
CA LYS A 21 -21.16 17.46 -7.71
C LYS A 21 -20.46 16.23 -8.37
N ALA A 22 -21.07 15.09 -8.04
CA ALA A 22 -21.40 13.91 -8.85
C ALA A 22 -20.38 12.77 -9.10
N SER A 23 -20.92 11.56 -8.85
CA SER A 23 -20.50 10.19 -9.20
C SER A 23 -19.37 9.53 -8.37
N HIS A 24 -19.76 8.53 -7.57
CA HIS A 24 -18.97 7.73 -6.60
C HIS A 24 -18.53 8.46 -5.31
N ASN A 25 -19.49 8.69 -4.42
CA ASN A 25 -19.34 9.38 -3.14
C ASN A 25 -18.44 8.65 -2.11
N ARG A 26 -17.11 8.79 -2.22
CA ARG A 26 -16.12 8.53 -1.14
C ARG A 26 -15.13 9.69 -0.96
N ARG A 27 -15.64 10.92 -0.83
CA ARG A 27 -14.78 12.12 -0.69
C ARG A 27 -15.12 13.02 0.50
N LYS A 28 -15.75 12.50 1.56
CA LYS A 28 -15.98 13.29 2.79
C LYS A 28 -15.04 12.95 3.96
N TYR A 29 -14.32 11.84 3.89
CA TYR A 29 -13.36 11.45 4.93
C TYR A 29 -12.23 10.65 4.29
N GLN A 30 -11.15 11.32 3.88
CA GLN A 30 -9.95 10.64 3.39
C GLN A 30 -8.85 10.85 4.44
N PRO A 31 -8.71 9.95 5.42
CA PRO A 31 -7.59 10.02 6.34
C PRO A 31 -6.28 9.95 5.54
N THR A 32 -5.43 10.94 5.75
CA THR A 32 -4.10 11.01 5.14
C THR A 32 -3.19 10.09 5.95
N CYS A 33 -2.86 8.93 5.38
CA CYS A 33 -1.91 8.00 5.98
C CYS A 33 -0.51 8.35 5.45
N VAL A 34 0.39 8.77 6.33
CA VAL A 34 1.74 9.23 5.98
C VAL A 34 2.75 8.14 6.28
N CYS A 35 3.74 7.97 5.41
CA CYS A 35 4.85 7.06 5.66
C CYS A 35 5.71 7.57 6.84
N PRO A 36 5.92 6.77 7.90
CA PRO A 36 6.73 7.18 9.05
C PRO A 36 8.25 7.14 8.77
N VAL A 37 8.68 6.65 7.60
CA VAL A 37 10.11 6.52 7.26
C VAL A 37 10.70 7.90 6.95
N PRO A 38 11.81 8.30 7.62
CA PRO A 38 12.49 9.56 7.35
C PRO A 38 12.85 9.70 5.87
N LYS A 39 12.64 10.89 5.29
CA LYS A 39 12.92 11.23 3.88
C LYS A 39 12.04 10.53 2.82
N CYS A 40 11.08 9.68 3.19
CA CYS A 40 10.17 9.07 2.21
C CYS A 40 9.09 10.05 1.72
N GLY A 41 8.47 10.80 2.64
CA GLY A 41 7.45 11.82 2.32
C GLY A 41 6.17 11.31 1.63
N SER A 42 6.02 10.00 1.44
CA SER A 42 4.89 9.42 0.72
C SER A 42 3.59 9.47 1.54
N THR A 43 2.50 9.85 0.89
CA THR A 43 1.16 9.95 1.49
C THR A 43 0.17 9.06 0.74
N PHE A 44 -0.80 8.50 1.47
CA PHE A 44 -1.76 7.56 0.95
C PHE A 44 -3.16 7.89 1.45
N THR A 45 -4.16 7.72 0.58
CA THR A 45 -5.58 7.90 0.91
C THR A 45 -6.19 6.71 1.64
N ARG A 46 -5.45 5.59 1.75
CA ARG A 46 -5.90 4.34 2.38
C ARG A 46 -4.78 3.67 3.17
N SER A 47 -5.12 3.13 4.34
CA SER A 47 -4.18 2.44 5.23
C SER A 47 -3.54 1.20 4.62
N HIS A 48 -4.28 0.40 3.84
CA HIS A 48 -3.72 -0.79 3.17
C HIS A 48 -2.69 -0.42 2.09
N ASN A 49 -2.82 0.74 1.46
CA ASN A 49 -1.83 1.24 0.50
C ASN A 49 -0.54 1.62 1.23
N LEU A 50 -0.64 2.34 2.36
CA LEU A 50 0.52 2.64 3.21
C LEU A 50 1.19 1.35 3.72
N LYS A 51 0.39 0.37 4.19
CA LYS A 51 0.93 -0.92 4.66
C LYS A 51 1.67 -1.68 3.57
N GLY A 52 1.15 -1.68 2.34
CA GLY A 52 1.82 -2.26 1.18
C GLY A 52 3.10 -1.52 0.81
N HIS A 53 3.10 -0.19 0.91
CA HIS A 53 4.28 0.65 0.68
C HIS A 53 5.37 0.41 1.73
N LEU A 54 5.05 0.25 3.01
CA LEU A 54 6.04 0.00 4.06
C LEU A 54 6.90 -1.25 3.80
N ARG A 55 6.36 -2.24 3.07
CA ARG A 55 7.11 -3.43 2.64
C ARG A 55 8.24 -3.10 1.67
N SER A 56 8.16 -2.01 0.89
CA SER A 56 9.26 -1.60 0.02
C SER A 56 10.45 -1.07 0.80
N HIS A 57 10.25 -0.52 2.00
CA HIS A 57 11.36 -0.11 2.87
C HIS A 57 12.06 -1.29 3.53
N MET A 58 11.32 -2.36 3.82
CA MET A 58 11.85 -3.56 4.47
C MET A 58 12.39 -4.59 3.48
N ASN A 59 12.29 -4.34 2.17
CA ASN A 59 12.54 -5.32 1.10
C ASN A 59 11.79 -6.65 1.33
N GLU A 60 10.69 -6.61 2.08
CA GLU A 60 9.89 -7.79 2.38
C GLU A 60 9.05 -8.16 1.17
N ARG A 61 9.26 -9.39 0.69
CA ARG A 61 8.58 -9.94 -0.47
C ARG A 61 7.83 -11.21 -0.07
N PRO A 62 6.78 -11.11 0.76
CA PRO A 62 6.07 -12.26 1.30
C PRO A 62 5.34 -13.08 0.23
N PHE A 63 5.07 -12.48 -0.93
CA PHE A 63 4.42 -13.17 -2.04
C PHE A 63 5.47 -13.65 -3.02
N LEU A 64 5.88 -14.90 -2.88
CA LEU A 64 6.80 -15.55 -3.80
C LEU A 64 6.01 -16.20 -4.94
N CYS A 65 6.50 -16.04 -6.17
CA CYS A 65 5.98 -16.75 -7.33
C CYS A 65 6.14 -18.25 -7.11
N ARG A 66 5.04 -18.99 -7.29
CA ARG A 66 5.02 -20.45 -7.10
C ARG A 66 5.56 -21.23 -8.29
N TRP A 67 5.89 -20.55 -9.39
CA TRP A 67 6.41 -21.21 -10.58
C TRP A 67 7.79 -21.84 -10.32
N PRO A 68 7.99 -23.12 -10.63
CA PRO A 68 9.27 -23.81 -10.42
C PRO A 68 10.42 -23.08 -11.12
N GLY A 69 11.47 -22.73 -10.37
CA GLY A 69 12.65 -22.05 -10.91
C GLY A 69 12.55 -20.53 -11.07
N CYS A 70 11.40 -19.90 -10.81
CA CYS A 70 11.26 -18.44 -10.94
C CYS A 70 11.84 -17.67 -9.74
N GLY A 71 11.53 -18.09 -8.51
CA GLY A 71 12.06 -17.50 -7.27
C GLY A 71 11.70 -16.01 -7.03
N LYS A 72 10.86 -15.41 -7.88
CA LYS A 72 10.59 -13.96 -7.86
C LYS A 72 9.59 -13.59 -6.77
N GLY A 73 9.96 -12.66 -5.89
CA GLY A 73 9.10 -12.18 -4.80
C GLY A 73 8.38 -10.86 -5.09
N PHE A 74 7.31 -10.56 -4.36
CA PHE A 74 6.56 -9.32 -4.49
C PHE A 74 6.09 -8.81 -3.11
N ALA A 75 6.04 -7.49 -2.98
CA ALA A 75 5.54 -6.83 -1.77
C ALA A 75 4.00 -6.91 -1.65
N ARG A 76 3.29 -7.04 -2.79
CA ARG A 76 1.82 -7.08 -2.87
C ARG A 76 1.32 -8.32 -3.63
N GLN A 77 0.19 -8.85 -3.21
CA GLN A 77 -0.38 -10.08 -3.75
C GLN A 77 -0.79 -9.93 -5.22
N HIS A 78 -1.52 -8.85 -5.56
CA HIS A 78 -1.98 -8.63 -6.93
C HIS A 78 -0.83 -8.49 -7.94
N ASP A 79 0.33 -7.99 -7.50
CA ASP A 79 1.53 -7.94 -8.34
C ASP A 79 2.09 -9.35 -8.61
N CYS A 80 2.11 -10.21 -7.58
CA CYS A 80 2.50 -11.61 -7.72
C CYS A 80 1.53 -12.37 -8.63
N THR A 81 0.23 -12.25 -8.39
CA THR A 81 -0.80 -12.92 -9.21
C THR A 81 -0.72 -12.50 -10.66
N ARG A 82 -0.55 -11.19 -10.94
CA ARG A 82 -0.34 -10.70 -12.31
C ARG A 82 0.94 -11.24 -12.93
N HIS A 83 2.02 -11.35 -12.16
CA HIS A 83 3.25 -11.96 -12.64
C HIS A 83 3.10 -13.45 -12.94
N GLU A 84 2.35 -14.20 -12.12
CA GLU A 84 2.08 -15.62 -12.35
C GLU A 84 1.35 -15.86 -13.68
N GLN A 85 0.53 -14.92 -14.14
CA GLN A 85 -0.10 -14.99 -15.47
C GLN A 85 0.91 -14.94 -16.63
N LEU A 86 2.15 -14.49 -16.41
CA LEU A 86 3.19 -14.48 -17.43
C LEU A 86 3.84 -15.85 -17.62
N HIS A 87 3.61 -16.80 -16.71
CA HIS A 87 4.12 -18.16 -16.79
C HIS A 87 3.07 -19.17 -17.27
N ALA A 88 1.82 -18.73 -17.47
CA ALA A 88 0.80 -19.56 -18.12
C ALA A 88 1.25 -19.97 -19.52
#